data_AF-A0A8T6M892-F1
#
_entry.id   AF-A0A8T6M892-F1
#
_cell.length_a   1.000
_cell.length_b   1.000
_cell.length_c   1.000
_cell.angle_alpha   90.00
_cell.angle_beta   90.00
_cell.angle_gamma   90.00
#
_symmetry.space_group_name_H-M   'P 1'
#
loop_
_entity.id
_entity.type
_entity.pdbx_description
1 polymer ?
#
loop_
_entity_poly.entity_id
_entity_poly.type
_entity_poly.pdbx_seq_one_letter_code
_entity_poly.pdbx_strand_id
1 'polypeptide(L)'
;MSEVEKQINDQEVLEKKEEALVDDEDEALEEDDEKLPFPNARVVRLMRESLDQNKQIKSVVKKEMNIFLGRIVETICKKMNEFDYSYVDYGMFKQAIETFENIQTIELEKIRIIKALEKIKADCDVLVNDVERKFHE
;
A
#
# COMPACT_ATOMS: atom_id res chain seq x y z
N MET A 1 -9.12 -33.89 -37.18
CA MET A 1 -8.89 -32.71 -36.32
C MET A 1 -10.23 -32.04 -36.15
N SER A 2 -10.81 -32.18 -34.96
CA SER A 2 -12.22 -31.82 -34.69
C SER A 2 -12.40 -30.30 -34.67
N GLU A 3 -13.61 -29.81 -34.94
CA GLU A 3 -13.95 -28.38 -34.86
C GLU A 3 -13.63 -27.78 -33.47
N VAL A 4 -13.53 -28.64 -32.45
CA VAL A 4 -13.17 -28.30 -31.07
C VAL A 4 -11.69 -27.90 -30.93
N GLU A 5 -10.77 -28.56 -31.64
CA GLU A 5 -9.33 -28.24 -31.58
C GLU A 5 -9.01 -26.89 -32.23
N LYS A 6 -9.78 -26.49 -33.25
CA LYS A 6 -9.66 -25.15 -33.86
C LYS A 6 -10.13 -24.04 -32.93
N GLN A 7 -11.24 -24.25 -32.22
CA GLN A 7 -11.79 -23.26 -31.29
C GLN A 7 -10.86 -22.99 -30.09
N ILE A 8 -10.21 -24.03 -29.56
CA ILE A 8 -9.23 -23.89 -28.46
C ILE A 8 -8.01 -23.10 -28.92
N ASN A 9 -7.49 -23.37 -30.13
CA ASN A 9 -6.35 -22.66 -30.67
C ASN A 9 -6.66 -21.19 -31.00
N ASP A 10 -7.86 -20.89 -31.50
CA ASP A 10 -8.28 -19.52 -31.79
C ASP A 10 -8.50 -18.70 -30.49
N GLN A 11 -8.88 -19.34 -29.39
CA GLN A 11 -9.07 -18.72 -28.08
C GLN A 11 -7.73 -18.44 -27.37
N GLU A 12 -6.77 -19.38 -27.41
CA GLU A 12 -5.39 -19.15 -26.91
C GLU A 12 -4.64 -18.08 -27.72
N VAL A 13 -4.91 -17.99 -29.03
CA VAL A 13 -4.34 -16.94 -29.89
C VAL A 13 -4.98 -15.59 -29.61
N LEU A 14 -6.27 -15.53 -29.24
CA LEU A 14 -6.92 -14.29 -28.82
C LEU A 14 -6.38 -13.79 -27.47
N GLU A 15 -6.22 -14.66 -26.48
CA GLU A 15 -5.65 -14.31 -25.17
C GLU A 15 -4.19 -13.85 -25.29
N LYS A 16 -3.37 -14.54 -26.09
CA LYS A 16 -1.98 -14.09 -26.37
C LYS A 16 -1.92 -12.79 -27.17
N LYS A 17 -2.90 -12.54 -28.03
CA LYS A 17 -2.97 -11.31 -28.83
C LYS A 17 -3.51 -10.14 -28.00
N GLU A 18 -4.42 -10.37 -27.06
CA GLU A 18 -4.81 -9.38 -26.06
C GLU A 18 -3.66 -9.09 -25.09
N GLU A 19 -2.91 -10.09 -24.62
CA GLU A 19 -1.70 -9.88 -23.82
C GLU A 19 -0.62 -9.07 -24.59
N ALA A 20 -0.45 -9.33 -25.89
CA ALA A 20 0.53 -8.63 -26.72
C ALA A 20 0.11 -7.19 -27.11
N LEU A 21 -1.20 -6.88 -27.14
CA LEU A 21 -1.70 -5.55 -27.52
C LEU A 21 -1.67 -4.52 -26.38
N VAL A 22 -1.35 -4.93 -25.13
CA VAL A 22 -1.22 -4.00 -23.98
C VAL A 22 0.22 -3.47 -23.81
N ASP A 23 1.17 -3.95 -24.62
CA ASP A 23 2.60 -3.58 -24.57
C ASP A 23 2.96 -2.43 -25.53
N ASP A 24 2.05 -2.05 -26.43
CA ASP A 24 2.33 -1.12 -27.55
C ASP A 24 2.35 0.38 -27.16
N GLU A 25 2.23 0.72 -25.86
CA GLU A 25 2.43 2.10 -25.36
C GLU A 25 3.80 2.32 -24.67
N ASP A 26 4.72 1.34 -24.74
CA ASP A 26 5.97 1.36 -23.96
C ASP A 26 7.18 2.04 -24.65
N GLU A 27 7.07 2.54 -25.89
CA GLU A 27 8.21 3.17 -26.60
C GLU A 27 8.67 4.52 -26.01
N ALA A 28 7.94 5.13 -25.06
CA ALA A 28 8.31 6.43 -24.47
C ALA A 28 8.93 6.34 -23.06
N LEU A 29 9.16 5.13 -22.50
CA LEU A 29 9.51 4.96 -21.08
C LEU A 29 10.87 4.29 -20.82
N GLU A 30 11.55 3.77 -21.84
CA GLU A 30 12.83 3.06 -21.67
C GLU A 30 13.93 3.92 -21.02
N GLU A 31 13.98 5.23 -21.27
CA GLU A 31 15.03 6.12 -20.71
C GLU A 31 14.88 6.41 -19.20
N ASP A 32 13.73 6.11 -18.60
CA ASP A 32 13.42 6.46 -17.21
C ASP A 32 13.44 5.23 -16.28
N ASP A 33 13.41 4.02 -16.86
CA ASP A 33 13.43 2.77 -16.11
C ASP A 33 14.82 2.50 -15.48
N GLU A 34 15.91 3.04 -16.03
CA GLU A 34 17.25 2.94 -15.44
C GLU A 34 17.38 3.66 -14.07
N LYS A 35 16.47 4.60 -13.76
CA LYS A 35 16.49 5.35 -12.49
C LYS A 35 15.55 4.78 -11.43
N LEU A 36 14.78 3.75 -11.76
CA LEU A 36 13.82 3.19 -10.83
C LEU A 36 14.50 2.36 -9.72
N PRO A 37 14.05 2.47 -8.45
CA PRO A 37 14.64 1.71 -7.35
C PRO A 37 14.58 0.18 -7.51
N PHE A 38 13.59 -0.33 -8.25
CA PHE A 38 13.39 -1.76 -8.47
C PHE A 38 13.15 -2.09 -9.95
N PRO A 39 13.30 -3.36 -10.37
CA PRO A 39 12.87 -3.81 -11.69
C PRO A 39 11.36 -3.62 -11.88
N ASN A 40 10.97 -2.72 -12.79
CA ASN A 40 9.59 -2.30 -12.99
C ASN A 40 8.67 -3.49 -13.33
N ALA A 41 9.12 -4.38 -14.22
CA ALA A 41 8.39 -5.60 -14.57
C ALA A 41 8.05 -6.49 -13.34
N ARG A 42 8.96 -6.59 -12.36
CA ARG A 42 8.71 -7.38 -11.14
C ARG A 42 7.65 -6.73 -10.26
N VAL A 43 7.70 -5.40 -10.12
CA VAL A 43 6.72 -4.63 -9.35
C VAL A 43 5.33 -4.78 -9.99
N VAL A 44 5.23 -4.60 -11.32
CA VAL A 44 3.97 -4.75 -12.06
C VAL A 44 3.38 -6.15 -11.91
N ARG A 45 4.23 -7.20 -11.95
CA ARG A 45 3.77 -8.57 -11.72
C ARG A 45 3.16 -8.76 -10.32
N LEU A 46 3.79 -8.25 -9.27
CA LEU A 46 3.24 -8.31 -7.91
C LEU A 46 1.91 -7.56 -7.80
N MET A 47 1.78 -6.42 -8.50
CA MET A 47 0.51 -5.70 -8.57
C MET A 47 -0.58 -6.53 -9.25
N ARG A 48 -0.25 -7.23 -10.36
CA ARG A 48 -1.18 -8.10 -11.09
C ARG A 48 -1.65 -9.29 -10.27
N GLU A 49 -0.79 -9.84 -9.43
CA GLU A 49 -1.14 -10.94 -8.50
C GLU A 49 -2.20 -10.50 -7.46
N SER A 50 -2.35 -9.19 -7.21
CA SER A 50 -3.26 -8.64 -6.19
C SER A 50 -4.46 -7.84 -6.76
N LEU A 51 -4.47 -7.57 -8.06
CA LEU A 51 -5.52 -6.81 -8.75
C LEU A 51 -6.41 -7.74 -9.59
N ASP A 52 -7.64 -7.31 -9.85
CA ASP A 52 -8.54 -8.04 -10.76
C ASP A 52 -7.93 -8.15 -12.17
N GLN A 53 -8.06 -9.32 -12.80
CA GLN A 53 -7.45 -9.63 -14.10
C GLN A 53 -7.83 -8.64 -15.20
N ASN A 54 -9.05 -8.09 -15.15
CA ASN A 54 -9.58 -7.15 -16.15
C ASN A 54 -9.14 -5.69 -15.94
N LYS A 55 -8.43 -5.36 -14.85
CA LYS A 55 -8.02 -3.98 -14.58
C LYS A 55 -6.75 -3.61 -15.32
N GLN A 56 -6.75 -2.52 -16.10
CA GLN A 56 -5.53 -2.01 -16.72
C GLN A 56 -4.76 -1.10 -15.75
N ILE A 57 -3.42 -1.21 -15.76
CA ILE A 57 -2.52 -0.40 -14.92
C ILE A 57 -1.82 0.62 -15.82
N LYS A 58 -2.11 1.91 -15.65
CA LYS A 58 -1.45 2.98 -16.40
C LYS A 58 0.05 3.05 -16.09
N SER A 59 0.86 3.40 -17.09
CA SER A 59 2.33 3.54 -16.97
C SER A 59 2.77 4.40 -15.79
N VAL A 60 2.12 5.55 -15.58
CA VAL A 60 2.39 6.45 -14.44
C VAL A 60 2.23 5.73 -13.10
N VAL A 61 1.22 4.87 -12.96
CA VAL A 61 0.97 4.12 -11.72
C VAL A 61 2.04 3.04 -11.52
N LYS A 62 2.49 2.38 -12.59
CA LYS A 62 3.59 1.41 -12.54
C LYS A 62 4.86 2.08 -11.99
N LYS A 63 5.22 3.25 -12.54
CA LYS A 63 6.39 4.05 -12.11
C LYS A 63 6.27 4.56 -10.67
N GLU A 64 5.14 5.18 -10.32
CA GLU A 64 4.95 5.73 -8.97
C GLU A 64 4.92 4.66 -7.89
N MET A 65 4.35 3.47 -8.18
CA MET A 65 4.42 2.35 -7.25
C MET A 65 5.88 1.95 -6.97
N ASN A 66 6.72 1.90 -8.01
CA ASN A 66 8.13 1.56 -7.87
C ASN A 66 8.88 2.59 -7.00
N ILE A 67 8.68 3.87 -7.28
CA ILE A 67 9.26 4.97 -6.49
C ILE A 67 8.79 4.90 -5.04
N PHE A 68 7.50 4.64 -4.82
CA PHE A 68 6.90 4.52 -3.50
C PHE A 68 7.51 3.37 -2.67
N LEU A 69 7.70 2.20 -3.28
CA LEU A 69 8.40 1.09 -2.64
C LEU A 69 9.82 1.50 -2.22
N GLY A 70 10.50 2.31 -3.03
CA GLY A 70 11.83 2.82 -2.69
C GLY A 70 11.81 3.70 -1.43
N ARG A 71 10.82 4.61 -1.36
CA ARG A 71 10.61 5.46 -0.18
C ARG A 71 10.26 4.66 1.08
N ILE A 72 9.52 3.56 0.96
CA ILE A 72 9.24 2.67 2.08
C ILE A 72 10.55 2.06 2.61
N VAL A 73 11.39 1.52 1.72
CA VAL A 73 12.68 0.95 2.12
C VAL A 73 13.56 2.00 2.79
N GLU A 74 13.65 3.20 2.22
CA GLU A 74 14.40 4.31 2.82
C GLU A 74 13.89 4.65 4.23
N THR A 75 12.57 4.66 4.43
CA THR A 75 11.95 4.94 5.73
C THR A 75 12.26 3.84 6.76
N ILE A 76 12.16 2.57 6.37
CA ILE A 76 12.49 1.43 7.24
C ILE A 76 13.98 1.48 7.60
N CYS A 77 14.86 1.74 6.63
CA CYS A 77 16.30 1.88 6.86
C CYS A 77 16.64 3.03 7.80
N LYS A 78 16.01 4.20 7.65
CA LYS A 78 16.18 5.34 8.57
C LYS A 78 15.80 4.97 10.00
N LYS A 79 14.68 4.28 10.18
CA LYS A 79 14.23 3.80 11.49
C LYS A 79 15.16 2.75 12.09
N MET A 80 15.69 1.83 11.27
CA MET A 80 16.72 0.89 11.74
C MET A 80 18.04 1.58 12.09
N ASN A 81 18.33 2.75 11.50
CA ASN A 81 19.53 3.52 11.81
C ASN A 81 19.40 4.33 13.11
N GLU A 82 18.23 4.34 13.77
CA GLU A 82 18.06 4.94 15.10
C GLU A 82 18.67 4.05 16.20
N PHE A 83 18.99 2.79 15.91
CA PHE A 83 19.64 1.90 16.85
C PHE A 83 21.16 2.12 16.85
N ASP A 84 21.75 2.38 18.04
CA ASP A 84 23.17 2.65 18.24
C ASP A 84 24.06 1.40 18.16
N TYR A 85 23.86 0.56 17.13
CA TYR A 85 24.68 -0.63 16.87
C TYR A 85 25.31 -0.56 15.49
N SER A 86 26.48 -1.17 15.35
CA SER A 86 27.22 -1.20 14.08
C SER A 86 26.63 -2.17 13.04
N TYR A 87 25.66 -2.99 13.44
CA TYR A 87 24.98 -3.96 12.58
C TYR A 87 23.47 -3.85 12.77
N VAL A 88 22.73 -4.20 11.72
CA VAL A 88 21.26 -4.29 11.76
C VAL A 88 20.88 -5.74 12.01
N ASP A 89 20.07 -5.99 13.04
CA ASP A 89 19.56 -7.32 13.35
C ASP A 89 18.08 -7.51 12.99
N TYR A 90 17.61 -8.75 13.08
CA TYR A 90 16.22 -9.09 12.78
C TYR A 90 15.22 -8.44 13.75
N GLY A 91 15.62 -8.21 15.01
CA GLY A 91 14.79 -7.51 15.99
C GLY A 91 14.56 -6.06 15.59
N MET A 92 15.62 -5.36 15.17
CA MET A 92 15.58 -3.99 14.65
C MET A 92 14.71 -3.90 13.40
N PHE A 93 14.85 -4.85 12.47
CA PHE A 93 14.00 -4.92 11.28
C PHE A 93 12.53 -5.13 11.65
N LYS A 94 12.23 -6.09 12.53
CA LYS A 94 10.87 -6.37 12.98
C LYS A 94 10.20 -5.15 13.62
N GLN A 95 10.93 -4.43 14.48
CA GLN A 95 10.44 -3.18 15.08
C GLN A 95 10.27 -2.06 14.05
N ALA A 96 11.14 -2.00 13.04
CA ALA A 96 11.05 -0.99 12.00
C ALA A 96 9.79 -1.18 11.14
N ILE A 97 9.47 -2.41 10.73
CA ILE A 97 8.32 -2.72 9.87
C ILE A 97 6.97 -2.74 10.60
N GLU A 98 6.96 -2.86 11.93
CA GLU A 98 5.73 -3.01 12.74
C GLU A 98 4.67 -1.93 12.44
N THR A 99 5.11 -0.70 12.17
CA THR A 99 4.23 0.42 11.83
C THR A 99 3.47 0.19 10.51
N PHE A 100 4.10 -0.48 9.55
CA PHE A 100 3.50 -0.78 8.25
C PHE A 100 2.59 -2.01 8.33
N GLU A 101 2.96 -3.03 9.10
CA GLU A 101 2.13 -4.23 9.30
C GLU A 101 0.83 -3.90 10.06
N ASN A 102 0.92 -3.02 11.05
CA ASN A 102 -0.20 -2.72 11.95
C ASN A 102 -1.01 -1.47 11.54
N ILE A 103 -0.81 -0.92 10.34
CA ILE A 103 -1.39 0.39 9.98
C ILE A 103 -2.92 0.44 10.11
N GLN A 104 -3.62 -0.63 9.74
CA GLN A 104 -5.08 -0.72 9.88
C GLN A 104 -5.50 -0.80 11.36
N THR A 105 -4.78 -1.58 12.16
CA THR A 105 -5.02 -1.71 13.60
C THR A 105 -4.79 -0.38 14.32
N ILE A 106 -3.74 0.35 13.94
CA ILE A 106 -3.40 1.68 14.48
C ILE A 106 -4.53 2.68 14.19
N GLU A 107 -5.07 2.70 12.97
CA GLU A 107 -6.16 3.62 12.62
C GLU A 107 -7.46 3.30 13.38
N LEU A 108 -7.79 2.01 13.56
CA LEU A 108 -8.94 1.59 14.36
C LEU A 108 -8.79 1.96 15.83
N GLU A 109 -7.61 1.73 16.41
CA GLU A 109 -7.31 2.11 17.79
C GLU A 109 -7.32 3.63 17.97
N LYS A 110 -6.82 4.40 16.99
CA LYS A 110 -6.94 5.86 16.99
C LYS A 110 -8.39 6.33 17.04
N ILE A 111 -9.27 5.76 16.21
CA ILE A 111 -10.72 6.07 16.25
C ILE A 111 -11.31 5.72 17.62
N ARG A 112 -10.94 4.57 18.18
CA ARG A 112 -11.39 4.13 19.51
C ARG A 112 -10.96 5.10 20.61
N ILE A 113 -9.70 5.53 20.62
CA ILE A 113 -9.16 6.48 21.60
C ILE A 113 -9.89 7.82 21.50
N ILE A 114 -10.12 8.33 20.28
CA ILE A 114 -10.87 9.58 20.08
C ILE A 114 -12.27 9.47 20.68
N LYS A 115 -13.01 8.38 20.40
CA LYS A 115 -14.34 8.16 20.97
C LYS A 115 -14.33 8.09 22.50
N ALA A 116 -13.30 7.47 23.07
CA ALA A 116 -13.14 7.42 24.52
C ALA A 116 -12.90 8.82 25.11
N LEU A 117 -12.07 9.64 24.45
CA LEU A 117 -11.82 11.03 24.85
C LEU A 117 -13.07 11.91 24.74
N GLU A 118 -13.85 11.75 23.66
CA GLU A 118 -15.13 12.45 23.49
C GLU A 118 -16.12 12.10 24.59
N LYS A 119 -16.18 10.83 24.99
CA LYS A 119 -17.01 10.39 26.12
C LYS A 119 -16.56 11.04 27.42
N ILE A 120 -15.25 11.03 27.71
CA ILE A 120 -14.71 11.66 28.92
C ILE A 120 -15.03 13.15 28.94
N LYS A 121 -14.91 13.83 27.79
CA LYS A 121 -15.26 15.24 27.66
C LYS A 121 -16.74 15.48 27.97
N ALA A 122 -17.65 14.67 27.41
CA ALA A 122 -19.07 14.77 27.70
C ALA A 122 -19.38 14.55 29.19
N ASP A 123 -18.69 13.59 29.82
CA ASP A 123 -18.81 13.34 31.27
C ASP A 123 -18.32 14.57 32.07
N CYS A 124 -17.22 15.22 31.65
CA CYS A 124 -16.75 16.48 32.24
C CYS A 124 -17.76 17.61 32.06
N ASP A 125 -18.37 17.76 30.87
CA ASP A 125 -19.37 18.79 30.59
C ASP A 125 -20.62 18.62 31.48
N VAL A 126 -21.05 17.38 31.74
CA VAL A 126 -22.14 17.09 32.70
C VAL A 126 -21.76 17.53 34.11
N LEU A 127 -20.53 17.21 34.56
CA LEU A 127 -20.06 17.61 35.88
C LEU A 127 -19.98 19.14 36.02
N VAL A 128 -19.55 19.84 34.98
CA VAL A 128 -19.52 21.32 34.96
C VAL A 128 -20.94 21.88 35.11
N ASN A 129 -21.89 21.41 34.31
CA ASN A 129 -23.28 21.84 34.39
C ASN A 129 -23.89 21.58 35.78
N ASP A 130 -23.55 20.46 36.42
CA ASP A 130 -24.02 20.12 37.76
C ASP A 130 -23.46 21.06 38.84
N VAL A 131 -22.21 21.47 38.71
CA VAL A 131 -21.59 22.46 39.61
C VAL A 131 -22.26 23.81 39.41
N GLU A 132 -22.39 24.27 38.17
CA GLU A 132 -23.04 25.54 37.86
C GLU A 132 -24.47 25.60 38.40
N ARG A 133 -25.25 24.52 38.21
CA ARG A 133 -26.62 24.44 38.74
C ARG A 133 -26.70 24.43 40.27
N LYS A 134 -25.77 23.78 40.95
CA LYS A 134 -25.81 23.60 42.41
C LYS A 134 -25.25 24.78 43.20
N PHE A 135 -24.31 25.52 42.62
CA PHE A 135 -23.54 26.55 43.32
C PHE A 135 -23.75 27.97 42.78
N HIS A 136 -24.61 28.17 41.78
CA HIS A 136 -25.14 29.49 41.42
C HIS A 136 -26.58 29.68 41.92
N GLU A 137 -26.70 30.18 43.15
CA GLU A 137 -27.74 31.13 43.60
C GLU A 137 -27.07 32.51 43.78
#